data_AF-A0A8B6CN73-F1
#
_entry.id   AF-A0A8B6CN73-F1
#
_cell.length_a   1.000
_cell.length_b   1.000
_cell.length_c   1.000
_cell.angle_alpha   90.00
_cell.angle_beta   90.00
_cell.angle_gamma   90.00
#
_symmetry.space_group_name_H-M   'P 1'
#
loop_
_entity.id
_entity.type
_entity.pdbx_description
1 polymer ?
#
loop_
_entity_poly.entity_id
_entity_poly.type
_entity_poly.pdbx_seq_one_letter_code
_entity_poly.pdbx_strand_id
1 'polypeptide(L)'
;MLKREGPQQWIFDEFKDLSAMTFRFKGKEKPRNYTTQITSRVIHKYSLSEVLSGPYLMSEFQPDLITMVLDKLQPDRMRHVSIFANSGSIAEIKGHYVFWLKFLVEVVFDEKMIMWSKCGENENLTLPEKNDFIPTDFELVTRKKLASLPELIKDSAMTQLWFKQDDTYVLPKACINFELISSLGRSDPVNCNLMYLFVSLFKDALNEYAYDAELAGLHYGLECTIYGMSASKLCYSTSQFN
;
A
#
# COMPACT_ATOMS: atom_id res chain seq x y z
N MET A 1 -17.81 11.08 12.30
CA MET A 1 -16.39 11.15 12.69
C MET A 1 -15.64 12.25 11.94
N LEU A 2 -15.25 12.10 10.65
CA LEU A 2 -14.40 13.11 9.96
C LEU A 2 -14.93 14.55 9.99
N LYS A 3 -16.25 14.77 9.78
CA LYS A 3 -16.87 16.10 9.90
C LYS A 3 -16.90 16.66 11.33
N ARG A 4 -16.93 15.77 12.34
CA ARG A 4 -16.95 16.13 13.77
C ARG A 4 -15.56 16.55 14.24
N GLU A 5 -14.56 15.74 13.92
CA GLU A 5 -13.16 15.98 14.31
C GLU A 5 -12.54 17.13 13.49
N GLY A 6 -13.00 17.31 12.24
CA GLY A 6 -12.46 18.29 11.33
C GLY A 6 -11.07 17.93 10.79
N PRO A 7 -10.51 18.77 9.90
CA PRO A 7 -9.19 18.54 9.31
C PRO A 7 -8.08 18.52 10.37
N GLN A 8 -7.26 17.47 10.37
CA GLN A 8 -6.16 17.28 11.32
C GLN A 8 -4.83 17.69 10.70
N GLN A 9 -4.18 18.72 11.26
CA GLN A 9 -2.89 19.19 10.74
C GLN A 9 -1.79 18.14 10.92
N TRP A 10 -1.76 17.43 12.04
CA TRP A 10 -0.73 16.43 12.32
C TRP A 10 -0.75 15.28 11.29
N ILE A 11 -1.93 14.88 10.80
CA ILE A 11 -2.07 13.88 9.72
C ILE A 11 -1.46 14.43 8.43
N PHE A 12 -1.74 15.69 8.10
CA PHE A 12 -1.15 16.33 6.92
C PHE A 12 0.37 16.41 7.01
N ASP A 13 0.91 16.82 8.17
CA ASP A 13 2.35 16.90 8.39
C ASP A 13 3.00 15.51 8.27
N GLU A 14 2.34 14.45 8.75
CA GLU A 14 2.79 13.07 8.59
C GLU A 14 2.88 12.66 7.11
N PHE A 15 1.82 12.88 6.32
CA PHE A 15 1.82 12.60 4.88
C PHE A 15 2.87 13.43 4.12
N LYS A 16 3.09 14.67 4.54
CA LYS A 16 4.09 15.57 3.96
C LYS A 16 5.50 15.03 4.20
N ASP A 17 5.81 14.61 5.43
CA ASP A 17 7.10 14.03 5.79
C ASP A 17 7.36 12.70 5.07
N LEU A 18 6.35 11.82 5.02
CA LEU A 18 6.41 10.56 4.26
C LEU A 18 6.68 10.76 2.77
N SER A 19 5.99 11.74 2.16
CA SER A 19 6.15 12.04 0.74
C SER A 19 7.51 12.68 0.44
N ALA A 20 7.99 13.56 1.32
CA ALA A 20 9.33 14.15 1.23
C ALA A 20 10.43 13.09 1.38
N MET A 21 10.27 12.16 2.32
CA MET A 21 11.15 11.01 2.50
C MET A 21 11.19 10.12 1.24
N THR A 22 10.01 9.79 0.70
CA THR A 22 9.90 8.96 -0.52
C THR A 22 10.59 9.61 -1.70
N PHE A 23 10.47 10.93 -1.86
CA PHE A 23 11.17 11.68 -2.89
C PHE A 23 12.69 11.69 -2.67
N ARG A 24 13.14 11.97 -1.45
CA ARG A 24 14.56 12.04 -1.08
C ARG A 24 15.29 10.71 -1.32
N PHE A 25 14.66 9.59 -0.98
CA PHE A 25 15.25 8.25 -1.08
C PHE A 25 14.67 7.43 -2.24
N LYS A 26 14.16 8.12 -3.27
CA LYS A 26 13.60 7.49 -4.46
C LYS A 26 14.69 6.73 -5.22
N GLY A 27 14.43 5.46 -5.51
CA GLY A 27 15.33 4.64 -6.33
C GLY A 27 15.37 5.12 -7.78
N LYS A 28 16.50 4.90 -8.46
CA LYS A 28 16.64 5.23 -9.88
C LYS A 28 15.66 4.39 -10.72
N GLU A 29 14.79 5.08 -11.45
CA GLU A 29 13.80 4.44 -12.30
C GLU A 29 14.39 3.94 -13.63
N LYS A 30 13.72 2.95 -14.24
CA LYS A 30 14.05 2.51 -15.60
C LYS A 30 13.75 3.65 -16.59
N PRO A 31 14.66 3.97 -17.54
CA PRO A 31 14.52 5.14 -18.42
C PRO A 31 13.18 5.23 -19.15
N ARG A 32 12.67 4.10 -19.66
CA ARG A 32 11.38 4.04 -20.37
C ARG A 32 10.20 4.47 -19.50
N ASN A 33 10.15 4.02 -18.24
CA ASN A 33 9.08 4.35 -17.33
C ASN A 33 9.19 5.81 -16.90
N TYR A 34 10.41 6.25 -16.59
CA TYR A 34 10.70 7.60 -16.16
C TYR A 34 10.25 8.64 -17.20
N THR A 35 10.65 8.46 -18.47
CA THR A 35 10.26 9.37 -19.55
C THR A 35 8.76 9.36 -19.76
N THR A 36 8.13 8.17 -19.77
CA THR A 36 6.67 8.04 -19.95
C THR A 36 5.90 8.73 -18.84
N GLN A 37 6.28 8.52 -17.58
CA GLN A 37 5.60 9.12 -16.43
C GLN A 37 5.69 10.65 -16.50
N ILE A 38 6.89 11.18 -16.76
CA ILE A 38 7.10 12.63 -16.84
C ILE A 38 6.29 13.24 -17.98
N THR A 39 6.42 12.71 -19.20
CA THR A 39 5.82 13.32 -20.39
C THR A 39 4.31 13.16 -20.45
N SER A 40 3.76 12.04 -19.98
CA SER A 40 2.31 11.81 -20.09
C SER A 40 1.51 12.36 -18.92
N ARG A 41 2.11 12.55 -17.74
CA ARG A 41 1.35 12.90 -16.52
C ARG A 41 1.80 14.18 -15.83
N VAL A 42 3.10 14.48 -15.83
CA VAL A 42 3.66 15.48 -14.92
C VAL A 42 3.85 16.83 -15.59
N ILE A 43 4.40 16.87 -16.80
CA ILE A 43 4.64 18.13 -17.54
C ILE A 43 3.35 18.92 -17.84
N HIS A 44 2.21 18.25 -17.85
CA HIS A 44 0.91 18.88 -18.11
C HIS A 44 0.27 19.49 -16.85
N LYS A 45 0.82 19.22 -15.66
CA LYS A 45 0.27 19.63 -14.36
C LYS A 45 1.18 20.58 -13.59
N TYR A 46 2.50 20.49 -13.81
CA TYR A 46 3.49 21.23 -13.04
C TYR A 46 4.40 22.05 -13.94
N SER A 47 4.98 23.11 -13.37
CA SER A 47 6.02 23.88 -14.03
C SER A 47 7.26 23.02 -14.31
N LEU A 48 8.10 23.42 -15.27
CA LEU A 48 9.34 22.69 -15.58
C LEU A 48 10.29 22.61 -14.38
N SER A 49 10.29 23.61 -13.50
CA SER A 49 11.07 23.62 -12.25
C SER A 49 10.57 22.61 -11.22
N GLU A 50 9.29 22.25 -11.26
CA GLU A 50 8.64 21.37 -10.27
C GLU A 50 8.31 20.00 -10.85
N VAL A 51 8.70 19.71 -12.09
CA VAL A 51 8.32 18.48 -12.80
C VAL A 51 8.78 17.20 -12.08
N LEU A 52 9.79 17.28 -11.21
CA LEU A 52 10.26 16.13 -10.44
C LEU A 52 9.66 16.08 -9.04
N SER A 53 9.52 17.23 -8.39
CA SER A 53 9.11 17.35 -6.99
C SER A 53 7.60 17.49 -6.80
N GLY A 54 6.90 18.12 -7.74
CA GLY A 54 5.47 18.45 -7.65
C GLY A 54 4.56 17.25 -7.34
N PRO A 55 4.77 16.06 -7.93
CA PRO A 55 4.00 14.87 -7.58
C PRO A 55 4.23 14.32 -6.16
N TYR A 56 5.24 14.80 -5.45
CA TYR A 56 5.65 14.29 -4.14
C TYR A 56 5.51 15.32 -3.03
N LEU A 57 6.03 16.53 -3.22
CA LEU A 57 6.15 17.49 -2.13
C LEU A 57 4.81 18.19 -1.87
N MET A 58 4.32 18.04 -0.65
CA MET A 58 3.15 18.77 -0.16
C MET A 58 3.60 20.10 0.44
N SER A 59 2.98 21.20 0.01
CA SER A 59 3.34 22.55 0.44
C SER A 59 2.53 23.00 1.66
N GLU A 60 1.21 23.17 1.49
CA GLU A 60 0.33 23.89 2.40
C GLU A 60 -0.81 23.02 2.93
N PHE A 61 -1.07 23.13 4.24
CA PHE A 61 -2.27 22.59 4.85
C PHE A 61 -3.44 23.54 4.62
N GLN A 62 -4.42 23.12 3.82
CA GLN A 62 -5.59 23.92 3.46
C GLN A 62 -6.87 23.26 4.02
N PRO A 63 -7.22 23.49 5.30
CA PRO A 63 -8.37 22.85 5.96
C PRO A 63 -9.70 23.20 5.29
N ASP A 64 -9.80 24.39 4.69
CA ASP A 64 -10.99 24.84 3.97
C ASP A 64 -11.26 23.98 2.72
N LEU A 65 -10.21 23.60 1.97
CA LEU A 65 -10.35 22.70 0.82
C LEU A 65 -10.74 21.30 1.25
N ILE A 66 -10.16 20.80 2.35
CA ILE A 66 -10.49 19.49 2.91
C ILE A 66 -11.99 19.46 3.28
N THR A 67 -12.45 20.48 4.00
CA THR A 67 -13.86 20.64 4.39
C THR A 67 -14.77 20.76 3.15
N MET A 68 -14.37 21.57 2.17
CA MET A 68 -15.11 21.73 0.91
C MET A 68 -15.33 20.39 0.20
N VAL A 69 -14.32 19.51 0.15
CA VAL A 69 -14.44 18.17 -0.45
C VAL A 69 -15.30 17.26 0.42
N LEU A 70 -15.10 17.26 1.74
CA LEU A 70 -15.92 16.49 2.70
C LEU A 70 -17.41 16.84 2.62
N ASP A 71 -17.74 18.09 2.33
CA ASP A 71 -19.13 18.55 2.12
C ASP A 71 -19.75 18.03 0.82
N LYS A 72 -18.94 17.58 -0.15
CA LYS A 72 -19.42 16.91 -1.36
C LYS A 72 -19.65 15.41 -1.15
N LEU A 73 -19.05 14.82 -0.11
CA LEU A 73 -19.24 13.41 0.25
C LEU A 73 -20.56 13.26 1.01
N GLN A 74 -21.65 13.28 0.25
CA GLN A 74 -23.01 13.20 0.75
C GLN A 74 -23.80 12.15 -0.05
N PRO A 75 -24.81 11.48 0.55
CA PRO A 75 -25.58 10.45 -0.14
C PRO A 75 -26.22 10.93 -1.46
N ASP A 76 -26.72 12.17 -1.51
CA ASP A 76 -27.34 12.80 -2.70
C ASP A 76 -26.39 12.98 -3.90
N ARG A 77 -25.07 12.98 -3.64
CA ARG A 77 -24.02 13.12 -4.65
C ARG A 77 -23.33 11.80 -4.98
N MET A 78 -23.74 10.71 -4.35
CA MET A 78 -23.14 9.39 -4.50
C MET A 78 -23.64 8.68 -5.78
N ARG A 79 -22.76 7.90 -6.41
CA ARG A 79 -23.15 6.83 -7.33
C ARG A 79 -22.75 5.50 -6.72
N HIS A 80 -23.72 4.63 -6.47
CA HIS A 80 -23.50 3.30 -5.93
C HIS A 80 -23.46 2.27 -7.06
N VAL A 81 -22.41 1.45 -7.09
CA VAL A 81 -22.23 0.38 -8.08
C VAL A 81 -22.03 -0.92 -7.32
N SER A 82 -22.89 -1.90 -7.55
CA SER A 82 -22.74 -3.26 -7.00
C SER A 82 -22.49 -4.24 -8.13
N ILE A 83 -21.52 -5.13 -7.91
CA ILE A 83 -21.14 -6.18 -8.87
C ILE A 83 -21.50 -7.52 -8.25
N PHE A 84 -22.35 -8.28 -8.92
CA PHE A 84 -22.80 -9.60 -8.46
C PHE A 84 -22.28 -10.67 -9.42
N ALA A 85 -21.70 -11.75 -8.88
CA ALA A 85 -21.17 -12.85 -9.68
C ALA A 85 -22.27 -13.70 -10.34
N ASN A 86 -23.45 -13.80 -9.70
CA ASN A 86 -24.58 -14.55 -10.22
C ASN A 86 -25.89 -13.89 -9.79
N SER A 87 -26.25 -12.79 -10.45
CA SER A 87 -27.56 -12.20 -10.24
C SER A 87 -28.60 -13.00 -11.02
N GLY A 88 -29.19 -14.01 -10.38
CA GLY A 88 -30.37 -14.68 -10.91
C GLY A 88 -31.37 -13.63 -11.39
N SER A 89 -31.78 -13.73 -12.65
CA SER A 89 -32.92 -13.01 -13.21
C SER A 89 -32.95 -11.50 -12.91
N ILE A 90 -31.87 -10.75 -13.19
CA ILE A 90 -32.05 -9.30 -13.39
C ILE A 90 -32.81 -9.14 -14.71
N ALA A 91 -34.12 -9.01 -14.57
CA ALA A 91 -35.07 -8.74 -15.63
C ALA A 91 -34.80 -7.37 -16.26
N GLU A 92 -35.00 -7.31 -17.57
CA GLU A 92 -34.97 -6.14 -18.46
C GLU A 92 -33.68 -5.33 -18.56
N ILE A 93 -32.90 -5.75 -19.56
CA ILE A 93 -31.73 -5.07 -20.11
C ILE A 93 -32.20 -3.80 -20.83
N LYS A 94 -31.89 -2.63 -20.28
CA LYS A 94 -31.88 -1.36 -21.03
C LYS A 94 -30.53 -0.67 -20.84
N GLY A 95 -29.61 -0.95 -21.76
CA GLY A 95 -28.30 -0.30 -21.80
C GLY A 95 -27.50 -0.75 -23.02
N HIS A 96 -26.96 0.20 -23.77
CA HIS A 96 -26.14 -0.05 -24.96
C HIS A 96 -24.96 -0.98 -24.65
N TYR A 97 -24.69 -1.92 -25.57
CA TYR A 97 -23.55 -2.82 -25.52
C TYR A 97 -22.24 -2.04 -25.67
N VAL A 98 -21.60 -1.70 -24.55
CA VAL A 98 -20.16 -1.44 -24.52
C VAL A 98 -19.53 -2.68 -23.89
N PHE A 99 -18.85 -3.49 -24.72
CA PHE A 99 -18.18 -4.74 -24.31
C PHE A 99 -19.08 -5.86 -23.72
N TRP A 100 -20.33 -6.00 -24.16
CA TRP A 100 -21.21 -7.13 -23.78
C TRP A 100 -21.55 -7.24 -22.29
N LEU A 101 -21.27 -6.20 -21.51
CA LEU A 101 -21.58 -6.16 -20.07
C LEU A 101 -23.08 -5.92 -19.85
N LYS A 102 -23.70 -6.78 -19.04
CA LYS A 102 -25.08 -6.57 -18.57
C LYS A 102 -25.03 -5.77 -17.27
N PHE A 103 -25.75 -4.66 -17.21
CA PHE A 103 -25.88 -3.85 -16.01
C PHE A 103 -27.31 -3.29 -15.92
N LEU A 104 -27.70 -2.96 -14.69
CA LEU A 104 -28.96 -2.31 -14.38
C LEU A 104 -28.64 -0.96 -13.72
N VAL A 105 -29.37 0.08 -14.13
CA VAL A 105 -29.30 1.39 -13.49
C VAL A 105 -30.66 1.66 -12.87
N GLU A 106 -30.65 1.75 -11.55
CA GLU A 106 -31.83 2.11 -10.75
C GLU A 106 -31.58 3.42 -10.04
N VAL A 107 -32.67 4.18 -9.85
CA VAL A 107 -32.65 5.31 -8.92
C VAL A 107 -32.79 4.74 -7.52
N VAL A 108 -31.93 5.19 -6.59
CA VAL A 108 -31.98 4.75 -5.20
C VAL A 108 -33.29 5.22 -4.57
N PHE A 109 -34.01 4.32 -3.90
CA PHE A 109 -35.25 4.63 -3.19
C PHE A 109 -35.05 5.68 -2.09
N ASP A 110 -36.02 6.59 -1.97
CA ASP A 110 -36.01 7.72 -1.02
C ASP A 110 -35.76 7.28 0.43
N GLU A 111 -36.29 6.13 0.84
CA GLU A 111 -36.11 5.58 2.20
C GLU A 111 -34.63 5.33 2.55
N LYS A 112 -33.86 4.74 1.63
CA LYS A 112 -32.42 4.47 1.83
C LYS A 112 -31.63 5.77 1.88
N MET A 113 -32.00 6.75 1.06
CA MET A 113 -31.38 8.07 1.06
C MET A 113 -31.59 8.79 2.39
N ILE A 114 -32.81 8.72 2.95
CA ILE A 114 -33.12 9.26 4.28
C ILE A 114 -32.30 8.53 5.35
N MET A 115 -32.21 7.20 5.28
CA MET A 115 -31.43 6.40 6.23
C MET A 115 -29.95 6.77 6.22
N TRP A 116 -29.32 6.86 5.04
CA TRP A 116 -27.91 7.22 4.91
C TRP A 116 -27.64 8.67 5.33
N SER A 117 -28.56 9.58 5.05
CA SER A 117 -28.42 10.99 5.44
C SER A 117 -28.56 11.19 6.96
N LYS A 118 -29.24 10.26 7.64
CA LYS A 118 -29.41 10.24 9.10
C LYS A 118 -28.49 9.23 9.78
N CYS A 119 -27.39 8.81 9.14
CA CYS A 119 -26.45 7.91 9.78
C CYS A 119 -25.89 8.59 11.04
N GLY A 120 -26.04 7.94 12.18
CA GLY A 120 -25.53 8.44 13.46
C GLY A 120 -24.02 8.27 13.56
N GLU A 121 -23.49 8.54 14.74
CA GLU A 121 -22.08 8.27 15.04
C GLU A 121 -21.89 6.79 15.42
N ASN A 122 -20.73 6.24 15.06
CA ASN A 122 -20.33 4.90 15.44
C ASN A 122 -19.03 5.01 16.24
N GLU A 123 -19.05 4.51 17.48
CA GLU A 123 -17.91 4.56 18.40
C GLU A 123 -16.71 3.74 17.91
N ASN A 124 -16.94 2.74 17.05
CA ASN A 124 -15.88 1.93 16.46
C ASN A 124 -15.12 2.65 15.32
N LEU A 125 -15.53 3.88 14.95
CA LEU A 125 -14.86 4.67 13.94
C LEU A 125 -14.05 5.78 14.60
N THR A 126 -12.74 5.59 14.68
CA THR A 126 -11.78 6.56 15.21
C THR A 126 -10.84 7.05 14.13
N LEU A 127 -10.20 8.20 14.38
CA LEU A 127 -9.03 8.59 13.59
C LEU A 127 -7.88 7.60 13.87
N PRO A 128 -6.96 7.41 12.91
CA PRO A 128 -5.78 6.61 13.15
C PRO A 128 -4.93 7.23 14.27
N GLU A 129 -4.14 6.38 14.93
CA GLU A 129 -3.09 6.83 15.82
C GLU A 129 -1.89 7.35 15.02
N LYS A 130 -0.91 7.93 15.70
CA LYS A 130 0.32 8.39 15.05
C LYS A 130 1.13 7.18 14.59
N ASN A 131 1.68 7.26 13.38
CA ASN A 131 2.43 6.14 12.83
C ASN A 131 3.84 6.03 13.43
N ASP A 132 4.08 5.00 14.26
CA ASP A 132 5.36 4.75 14.91
C ASP A 132 6.42 4.10 14.00
N PHE A 133 6.05 3.67 12.79
CA PHE A 133 6.99 3.06 11.84
C PHE A 133 7.80 4.06 11.01
N ILE A 134 7.45 5.34 11.07
CA ILE A 134 8.12 6.38 10.29
C ILE A 134 9.60 6.46 10.70
N PRO A 135 10.53 6.12 9.81
CA PRO A 135 11.95 6.10 10.15
C PRO A 135 12.45 7.53 10.34
N THR A 136 13.26 7.73 11.38
CA THR A 136 13.85 9.03 11.72
C THR A 136 15.35 9.07 11.44
N ASP A 137 16.01 7.92 11.52
CA ASP A 137 17.42 7.76 11.22
C ASP A 137 17.61 7.25 9.78
N PHE A 138 18.46 7.93 9.01
CA PHE A 138 18.80 7.58 7.63
C PHE A 138 20.31 7.48 7.43
N GLU A 139 21.08 7.35 8.51
CA GLU A 139 22.52 7.18 8.44
C GLU A 139 22.89 5.85 7.77
N LEU A 140 23.88 5.94 6.88
CA LEU A 140 24.39 4.77 6.17
C LEU A 140 25.44 4.08 7.00
N VAL A 141 25.25 2.78 7.24
CA VAL A 141 26.23 1.94 7.93
C VAL A 141 27.55 1.94 7.15
N THR A 142 28.66 2.22 7.85
CA THR A 142 30.00 2.22 7.25
C THR A 142 30.30 0.88 6.58
N ARG A 143 30.82 0.93 5.36
CA ARG A 143 31.20 -0.27 4.61
C ARG A 143 32.41 -0.93 5.24
N LYS A 144 32.30 -2.23 5.51
CA LYS A 144 33.41 -3.03 6.06
C LYS A 144 34.17 -3.81 4.99
N LYS A 145 33.48 -4.28 3.94
CA LYS A 145 34.06 -5.13 2.89
C LYS A 145 33.36 -4.88 1.56
N LEU A 146 34.14 -4.75 0.48
CA LEU A 146 33.62 -4.67 -0.89
C LEU A 146 33.53 -6.08 -1.47
N ALA A 147 32.33 -6.65 -1.51
CA ALA A 147 32.04 -7.90 -2.19
C ALA A 147 31.13 -7.61 -3.38
N SER A 148 31.49 -8.09 -4.57
CA SER A 148 30.69 -7.88 -5.79
C SER A 148 29.41 -8.74 -5.79
N LEU A 149 29.46 -9.91 -5.14
CA LEU A 149 28.38 -10.89 -5.04
C LEU A 149 28.04 -11.18 -3.56
N PRO A 150 26.83 -11.72 -3.27
CA PRO A 150 26.50 -12.19 -1.94
C PRO A 150 27.45 -13.28 -1.45
N GLU A 151 27.88 -13.17 -0.20
CA GLU A 151 28.73 -14.15 0.48
C GLU A 151 27.91 -15.01 1.44
N LEU A 152 28.21 -16.31 1.51
CA LEU A 152 27.62 -17.22 2.50
C LEU A 152 28.31 -16.98 3.85
N ILE A 153 27.62 -16.33 4.77
CA ILE A 153 28.17 -15.95 6.09
C ILE A 153 27.77 -16.92 7.21
N LYS A 154 26.77 -17.77 6.96
CA LYS A 154 26.39 -18.86 7.86
C LYS A 154 25.89 -20.03 7.04
N ASP A 155 26.46 -21.19 7.30
CA ASP A 155 26.05 -22.46 6.70
C ASP A 155 25.87 -23.50 7.81
N SER A 156 24.67 -24.01 7.94
CA SER A 156 24.28 -24.97 8.97
C SER A 156 23.18 -25.87 8.44
N ALA A 157 22.95 -27.01 9.09
CA ALA A 157 21.90 -27.95 8.68
C ALA A 157 20.48 -27.33 8.61
N MET A 158 20.23 -26.25 9.36
CA MET A 158 18.93 -25.59 9.43
C MET A 158 18.84 -24.29 8.61
N THR A 159 19.96 -23.64 8.31
CA THR A 159 19.95 -22.29 7.73
C THR A 159 21.20 -22.02 6.90
N GLN A 160 20.97 -21.43 5.72
CA GLN A 160 22.00 -20.83 4.88
C GLN A 160 21.73 -19.33 4.76
N LEU A 161 22.68 -18.51 5.19
CA LEU A 161 22.55 -17.05 5.20
C LEU A 161 23.53 -16.41 4.22
N TRP A 162 22.97 -15.81 3.18
CA TRP A 162 23.70 -15.03 2.20
C TRP A 162 23.59 -13.55 2.53
N PHE A 163 24.71 -12.84 2.50
CA PHE A 163 24.75 -11.41 2.81
C PHE A 163 25.56 -10.64 1.77
N LYS A 164 25.02 -9.50 1.35
CA LYS A 164 25.73 -8.48 0.57
C LYS A 164 25.38 -7.11 1.12
N GLN A 165 26.39 -6.32 1.49
CA GLN A 165 26.20 -4.90 1.79
C GLN A 165 26.09 -4.12 0.47
N ASP A 166 25.11 -3.21 0.37
CA ASP A 166 24.91 -2.45 -0.87
C ASP A 166 26.12 -1.57 -1.22
N ASP A 167 26.62 -1.80 -2.43
CA ASP A 167 27.74 -1.08 -3.05
C ASP A 167 27.28 -0.12 -4.15
N THR A 168 26.03 -0.23 -4.62
CA THR A 168 25.56 0.36 -5.88
C THR A 168 24.59 1.52 -5.68
N TYR A 169 23.58 1.36 -4.84
CA TYR A 169 22.47 2.33 -4.76
C TYR A 169 22.70 3.40 -3.68
N VAL A 170 23.38 3.02 -2.60
CA VAL A 170 23.77 3.90 -1.49
C VAL A 170 22.54 4.59 -0.87
N LEU A 171 21.45 3.82 -0.75
CA LEU A 171 20.20 4.26 -0.10
C LEU A 171 20.09 3.61 1.28
N PRO A 172 19.41 4.25 2.26
CA PRO A 172 19.19 3.69 3.59
C PRO A 172 18.08 2.63 3.54
N LYS A 173 18.23 1.63 2.66
CA LYS A 173 17.24 0.60 2.37
C LYS A 173 17.89 -0.77 2.44
N ALA A 174 17.13 -1.74 2.94
CA ALA A 174 17.53 -3.13 3.01
C ALA A 174 16.46 -4.03 2.40
N CYS A 175 16.91 -5.11 1.75
CA CYS A 175 16.06 -6.20 1.31
C CYS A 175 16.43 -7.44 2.11
N ILE A 176 15.44 -8.03 2.77
CA ILE A 176 15.59 -9.26 3.55
C ILE A 176 14.67 -10.29 2.93
N ASN A 177 15.20 -11.43 2.52
CA ASN A 177 14.43 -12.52 1.93
C ASN A 177 14.69 -13.80 2.72
N PHE A 178 13.63 -14.55 2.99
CA PHE A 178 13.64 -15.83 3.68
C PHE A 178 12.89 -16.84 2.83
N GLU A 179 13.50 -18.00 2.61
CA GLU A 179 12.83 -19.16 2.03
C GLU A 179 12.75 -20.24 3.09
N LEU A 180 11.52 -20.62 3.46
CA LEU A 180 11.22 -21.68 4.41
C LEU A 180 10.90 -22.94 3.62
N ILE A 181 11.87 -23.84 3.56
CA ILE A 181 11.77 -25.09 2.81
C ILE A 181 11.11 -26.17 3.69
N SER A 182 10.01 -26.74 3.22
CA SER A 182 9.29 -27.82 3.89
C SER A 182 8.73 -28.83 2.89
N SER A 183 8.98 -30.11 3.13
CA SER A 183 8.43 -31.20 2.30
C SER A 183 6.90 -31.30 2.39
N LEU A 184 6.29 -30.71 3.42
CA LEU A 184 4.84 -30.73 3.61
C LEU A 184 4.11 -29.88 2.59
N GLY A 185 4.69 -28.76 2.14
CA GLY A 185 4.01 -27.74 1.33
C GLY A 185 3.47 -28.24 -0.01
N ARG A 186 3.92 -29.42 -0.46
CA ARG A 186 3.43 -30.05 -1.68
C ARG A 186 3.31 -31.58 -1.62
N SER A 187 3.21 -32.12 -0.41
CA SER A 187 3.06 -33.56 -0.20
C SER A 187 1.79 -34.11 -0.87
N ASP A 188 0.69 -33.36 -0.83
CA ASP A 188 -0.57 -33.67 -1.50
C ASP A 188 -1.41 -32.38 -1.71
N PRO A 189 -2.51 -32.43 -2.50
CA PRO A 189 -3.37 -31.27 -2.75
C PRO A 189 -4.00 -30.66 -1.50
N VAL A 190 -4.27 -31.45 -0.45
CA VAL A 190 -4.83 -30.96 0.81
C VAL A 190 -3.80 -30.10 1.51
N ASN A 191 -2.56 -30.58 1.65
CA ASN A 191 -1.47 -29.83 2.27
C ASN A 191 -1.10 -28.56 1.48
N CYS A 192 -1.16 -28.59 0.15
CA CYS A 192 -1.03 -27.38 -0.68
C CYS A 192 -2.09 -26.32 -0.30
N ASN A 193 -3.36 -26.74 -0.21
CA ASN A 193 -4.46 -25.84 0.14
C ASN A 193 -4.36 -25.33 1.58
N LEU A 194 -3.97 -26.18 2.52
CA LEU A 194 -3.75 -25.79 3.91
C LEU A 194 -2.65 -24.75 4.05
N MET A 195 -1.53 -24.93 3.34
CA MET A 195 -0.43 -23.94 3.34
C MET A 195 -0.87 -22.61 2.73
N TYR A 196 -1.64 -22.65 1.63
CA TYR A 196 -2.22 -21.44 1.04
C TYR A 196 -3.18 -20.72 1.98
N LEU A 197 -4.08 -21.45 2.64
CA LEU A 197 -5.00 -20.89 3.63
C LEU A 197 -4.25 -20.31 4.83
N PHE A 198 -3.22 -21.00 5.32
CA PHE A 198 -2.37 -20.51 6.39
C PHE A 198 -1.73 -19.17 6.02
N VAL A 199 -1.06 -19.07 4.86
CA VAL A 199 -0.43 -17.81 4.42
C VAL A 199 -1.46 -16.70 4.25
N SER A 200 -2.65 -17.02 3.73
CA SER A 200 -3.72 -16.04 3.53
C SER A 200 -4.26 -15.50 4.85
N LEU A 201 -4.56 -16.39 5.80
CA LEU A 201 -5.03 -16.02 7.13
C LEU A 201 -3.95 -15.30 7.95
N PHE A 202 -2.68 -15.68 7.77
CA PHE A 202 -1.56 -15.02 8.44
C PHE A 202 -1.39 -13.58 7.94
N LYS A 203 -1.53 -13.33 6.64
CA LYS A 203 -1.55 -11.97 6.08
C LYS A 203 -2.72 -11.16 6.59
N ASP A 204 -3.92 -11.75 6.61
CA ASP A 204 -5.13 -11.10 7.10
C ASP A 204 -4.97 -10.66 8.57
N ALA A 205 -4.47 -11.56 9.42
CA ALA A 205 -4.20 -11.27 10.83
C ALA A 205 -3.13 -10.18 11.05
N LEU A 206 -2.17 -10.03 10.13
CA LEU A 206 -1.13 -8.99 10.21
C LEU A 206 -1.53 -7.68 9.52
N ASN A 207 -2.61 -7.65 8.76
CA ASN A 207 -2.91 -6.55 7.83
C ASN A 207 -3.06 -5.20 8.55
N GLU A 208 -3.78 -5.17 9.67
CA GLU A 208 -4.00 -3.95 10.45
C GLU A 208 -2.68 -3.41 11.03
N TYR A 209 -1.86 -4.27 11.61
CA TYR A 209 -0.55 -3.89 12.16
C TYR A 209 0.45 -3.46 11.07
N ALA A 210 0.46 -4.16 9.94
CA ALA A 210 1.42 -3.90 8.87
C ALA A 210 1.04 -2.68 8.01
N TYR A 211 -0.20 -2.17 8.12
CA TYR A 211 -0.68 -1.04 7.34
C TYR A 211 0.16 0.23 7.60
N ASP A 212 0.40 0.54 8.87
CA ASP A 212 1.20 1.70 9.26
C ASP A 212 2.67 1.56 8.79
N ALA A 213 3.20 0.34 8.87
CA ALA A 213 4.53 0.04 8.35
C ALA A 213 4.60 0.25 6.82
N GLU A 214 3.57 -0.16 6.08
CA GLU A 214 3.50 0.01 4.63
C GLU A 214 3.44 1.50 4.23
N LEU A 215 2.67 2.32 4.95
CA LEU A 215 2.65 3.78 4.76
C LEU A 215 4.03 4.40 5.01
N ALA A 216 4.78 3.88 5.98
CA ALA A 216 6.16 4.29 6.27
C ALA A 216 7.21 3.75 5.28
N GLY A 217 6.79 3.02 4.24
CA GLY A 217 7.67 2.45 3.22
C GLY A 217 8.39 1.16 3.64
N LEU A 218 7.87 0.47 4.65
CA LEU A 218 8.22 -0.91 5.00
C LEU A 218 7.21 -1.85 4.36
N HIS A 219 7.62 -2.51 3.30
CA HIS A 219 6.79 -3.51 2.62
C HIS A 219 7.22 -4.91 3.03
N TYR A 220 6.26 -5.80 3.22
CA TYR A 220 6.51 -7.22 3.37
C TYR A 220 5.76 -8.00 2.31
N GLY A 221 6.31 -9.15 1.92
CA GLY A 221 5.67 -10.12 1.05
C GLY A 221 5.72 -11.48 1.71
N LEU A 222 4.64 -12.24 1.65
CA LEU A 222 4.58 -13.62 2.11
C LEU A 222 3.88 -14.45 1.05
N GLU A 223 4.49 -15.51 0.54
CA GLU A 223 3.92 -16.28 -0.57
C GLU A 223 4.18 -17.76 -0.37
N CYS A 224 3.26 -18.60 -0.87
CA CYS A 224 3.52 -20.03 -0.98
C CYS A 224 4.39 -20.29 -2.20
N THR A 225 5.44 -21.09 -2.03
CA THR A 225 6.28 -21.57 -3.13
C THR A 225 6.11 -23.07 -3.32
N ILE A 226 6.69 -23.62 -4.38
CA ILE A 226 6.69 -25.06 -4.60
C ILE A 226 7.51 -25.83 -3.54
N TYR A 227 8.37 -25.12 -2.80
CA TYR A 227 9.26 -25.69 -1.79
C TYR A 227 8.80 -25.41 -0.35
N GLY A 228 7.77 -24.59 -0.17
CA GLY A 228 7.28 -24.17 1.14
C GLY A 228 6.75 -22.74 1.09
N MET A 229 7.40 -21.81 1.79
CA MET A 229 6.97 -20.42 1.87
C MET A 229 8.14 -19.45 1.67
N SER A 230 7.88 -18.34 1.01
CA SER A 230 8.82 -17.23 0.84
C SER A 230 8.32 -16.02 1.61
N ALA A 231 9.19 -15.43 2.43
CA ALA A 231 8.92 -14.15 3.07
C ALA A 231 9.96 -13.13 2.62
N SER A 232 9.53 -11.92 2.32
CA SER A 232 10.39 -10.80 1.94
C SER A 232 10.03 -9.57 2.75
N LYS A 233 11.03 -8.75 3.06
CA LYS A 233 10.89 -7.43 3.68
C LYS A 233 11.77 -6.45 2.91
N LEU A 234 11.16 -5.37 2.44
CA LEU A 234 11.83 -4.20 1.88
C LEU A 234 11.56 -3.03 2.82
N CYS A 235 12.60 -2.47 3.42
CA CYS A 235 12.41 -1.42 4.43
C CYS A 235 13.53 -0.40 4.40
N TYR A 236 13.30 0.73 5.08
CA TYR A 236 14.38 1.60 5.52
C TYR A 236 15.20 0.89 6.61
N SER A 237 16.52 1.09 6.61
CA SER A 237 17.46 0.30 7.45
C SER A 237 17.24 0.44 8.96
N THR A 238 16.53 1.48 9.39
CA THR A 238 16.34 1.89 10.79
C THR A 238 14.92 1.63 11.29
N SER A 239 14.01 1.13 10.44
CA SER A 239 12.70 0.63 10.85
C SER A 239 12.88 -0.70 11.60
N GLN A 240 13.41 -0.61 12.83
CA GLN A 240 13.47 -1.70 13.79
C GLN A 240 12.10 -1.85 14.44
N PHE A 241 11.63 -3.09 14.53
CA PHE A 241 10.50 -3.42 15.40
C PHE A 241 11.01 -3.28 16.85
N ASN A 242 10.41 -2.37 17.62
CA ASN A 242 10.45 -2.45 19.08
C ASN A 242 9.48 -3.54 19.55
#